data_AF-A0AAU6AF97-F1
#
_entry.id   AF-A0AAU6AF97-F1
#
_cell.length_a   1.000
_cell.length_b   1.000
_cell.length_c   1.000
_cell.angle_alpha   90.00
_cell.angle_beta   90.00
_cell.angle_gamma   90.00
#
_symmetry.space_group_name_H-M   'P 1'
#
loop_
_entity.id
_entity.type
_entity.pdbx_description
1 polymer ?
#
loop_
_entity_poly.entity_id
_entity_poly.type
_entity_poly.pdbx_seq_one_letter_code
_entity_poly.pdbx_strand_id
1 'polypeptide(L)'
;MASGPGDIQGLRDSAAAGKRVHVVGKPASPTQYSVFNAVGSRLPHGQAWHFSKARMARVDTMYRNPAGDRHLDTEILLSHDPVTGLSNVVEQGFVFPQPRVKYFTPGVSWTEVTDEGVNADWTYTTTEVSSATTYRAGQRTTSVWGSAPFGPRLPQALTSQQDGKPLPVAYRDGDHLVTRLPLFNSADPLHTTEPTIDSGSSANLEHGTTELFQGDRKVDSSDIPGVADFTVPAEPGTYRLVTTGTRPSVLSSAVRSAWTFTTGHTESGVRTPLDLLDLGFVLPLDGYDKAPAGKKLTGTVTVRHQPDSAGTSPVRAVRVDVSYDDGKSWRHATTKDTGHGTWSVSIPKGGRRGGFATLRASAVDKAGTAYSRPSRGRTACADRRWVPGRSLRGGVLAGHPPTSRGNLIPEP
;
A
#
# COMPACT_ATOMS: atom_id res chain seq x y z
N MET A 1 35.98 17.37 5.96
CA MET A 1 35.00 16.45 6.57
C MET A 1 33.88 16.28 5.58
N ALA A 2 33.76 15.08 5.01
CA ALA A 2 32.68 14.75 4.11
C ALA A 2 31.43 14.47 4.97
N SER A 3 30.48 15.39 4.92
CA SER A 3 29.11 15.16 5.40
C SER A 3 28.50 14.04 4.56
N GLY A 4 27.95 13.01 5.21
CA GLY A 4 27.28 11.91 4.53
C GLY A 4 26.05 12.38 3.73
N PRO A 5 25.48 11.53 2.86
CA PRO A 5 24.37 11.88 1.96
C PRO A 5 23.12 12.47 2.64
N GLY A 6 22.98 12.35 3.96
CA GLY A 6 21.83 12.81 4.73
C GLY A 6 22.01 14.12 5.53
N ASP A 7 23.22 14.69 5.61
CA ASP A 7 23.44 15.88 6.46
C ASP A 7 23.16 17.19 5.73
N ILE A 8 21.92 17.32 5.26
CA ILE A 8 21.41 18.53 4.60
C ILE A 8 21.49 19.74 5.55
N GLN A 9 21.28 19.51 6.85
CA GLN A 9 21.37 20.57 7.85
C GLN A 9 22.80 21.06 8.03
N GLY A 10 23.79 20.18 8.17
CA GLY A 10 25.20 20.56 8.25
C GLY A 10 25.73 21.20 6.96
N LEU A 11 25.19 20.83 5.79
CA LEU A 11 25.44 21.55 4.52
C LEU A 11 24.88 22.97 4.57
N ARG A 12 23.64 23.16 5.05
CA ARG A 12 23.01 24.48 5.23
C ARG A 12 23.77 25.33 6.23
N ASP A 13 24.16 24.76 7.37
CA ASP A 13 24.90 25.44 8.42
C ASP A 13 26.31 25.83 7.93
N SER A 14 26.97 24.96 7.16
CA SER A 14 28.26 25.27 6.53
C SER A 14 28.16 26.41 5.53
N ALA A 15 27.12 26.42 4.69
CA ALA A 15 26.85 27.50 3.76
C ALA A 15 26.52 28.82 4.49
N ALA A 16 25.69 28.77 5.54
CA ALA A 16 25.34 29.92 6.38
C ALA A 16 26.56 30.50 7.13
N ALA A 17 27.52 29.65 7.51
CA ALA A 17 28.80 30.04 8.06
C ALA A 17 29.80 30.58 7.02
N GLY A 18 29.38 30.83 5.78
CA GLY A 18 30.21 31.36 4.71
C GLY A 18 31.20 30.37 4.09
N LYS A 19 31.09 29.07 4.41
CA LYS A 19 31.93 28.05 3.77
C LYS A 19 31.44 27.78 2.35
N ARG A 20 32.39 27.55 1.45
CA ARG A 20 32.09 27.16 0.07
C ARG A 20 31.71 25.69 0.05
N VAL A 21 30.45 25.40 -0.29
CA VAL A 21 29.92 24.04 -0.37
C VAL A 21 29.80 23.64 -1.84
N HIS A 22 30.33 22.47 -2.20
CA HIS A 22 30.13 21.88 -3.52
C HIS A 22 29.07 20.78 -3.43
N VAL A 23 27.95 20.96 -4.14
CA VAL A 23 26.82 20.04 -4.13
C VAL A 23 26.71 19.39 -5.51
N VAL A 24 26.77 18.06 -5.56
CA VAL A 24 26.52 17.27 -6.76
C VAL A 24 25.24 16.48 -6.57
N GLY A 25 24.16 16.95 -7.18
CA GLY A 25 22.90 16.20 -7.20
C GLY A 25 22.96 15.09 -8.24
N LYS A 26 22.63 13.85 -7.84
CA LYS A 26 22.35 12.77 -8.79
C LYS A 26 20.84 12.75 -9.05
N PRO A 27 20.37 12.99 -10.28
CA PRO A 27 18.95 12.89 -10.56
C PRO A 27 18.49 11.45 -10.35
N ALA A 28 17.33 11.26 -9.73
CA ALA A 28 16.70 9.95 -9.67
C ALA A 28 16.38 9.48 -11.09
N SER A 29 16.94 8.32 -11.47
CA SER A 29 16.82 7.83 -12.84
C SER A 29 15.35 7.54 -13.20
N PRO A 30 14.88 7.95 -14.39
CA PRO A 30 13.57 7.56 -14.90
C PRO A 30 13.55 6.10 -15.39
N THR A 31 14.69 5.41 -15.38
CA THR A 31 14.83 4.03 -15.85
C THR A 31 15.69 3.21 -14.91
N GLN A 32 15.25 1.99 -14.62
CA GLN A 32 15.94 1.02 -13.78
C GLN A 32 16.10 -0.30 -14.54
N TYR A 33 17.28 -0.92 -14.40
CA TYR A 33 17.56 -2.24 -14.93
C TYR A 33 17.90 -3.16 -13.76
N SER A 34 16.96 -4.03 -13.42
CA SER A 34 17.06 -5.05 -12.40
C SER A 34 17.51 -6.34 -13.06
N VAL A 35 18.82 -6.55 -13.08
CA VAL A 35 19.44 -7.70 -13.74
C VAL A 35 19.89 -8.73 -12.71
N PHE A 36 19.59 -9.99 -12.99
CA PHE A 36 20.04 -11.13 -12.22
C PHE A 36 20.74 -12.12 -13.16
N ASN A 37 21.80 -12.76 -12.67
CA ASN A 37 22.42 -13.93 -13.27
C ASN A 37 23.16 -14.71 -12.17
N ALA A 38 23.43 -15.97 -12.42
CA ALA A 38 24.15 -16.85 -11.51
C ALA A 38 25.27 -17.58 -12.27
N VAL A 39 26.40 -17.80 -11.60
CA VAL A 39 27.48 -18.67 -12.10
C VAL A 39 27.56 -19.89 -11.18
N GLY A 40 27.42 -21.08 -11.77
CA GLY A 40 27.48 -22.35 -11.03
C GLY A 40 28.91 -22.89 -10.91
N SER A 41 29.10 -23.77 -9.92
CA SER A 41 30.22 -24.70 -9.68
C SER A 41 31.66 -24.16 -9.55
N ARG A 42 32.02 -23.03 -10.18
CA ARG A 42 33.29 -22.33 -9.98
C ARG A 42 33.20 -20.89 -10.46
N LEU A 43 34.00 -19.99 -9.89
CA LEU A 43 34.16 -18.65 -10.43
C LEU A 43 34.86 -18.74 -11.80
N PRO A 44 34.25 -18.21 -12.88
CA PRO A 44 34.85 -18.25 -14.20
C PRO A 44 36.10 -17.37 -14.25
N HIS A 45 37.12 -17.79 -15.03
CA HIS A 45 38.30 -16.99 -15.32
C HIS A 45 37.96 -15.92 -16.37
N GLY A 46 37.09 -14.98 -15.98
CA GLY A 46 36.49 -13.94 -16.81
C GLY A 46 35.04 -14.26 -17.22
N GLN A 47 34.15 -13.28 -17.07
CA GLN A 47 32.75 -13.37 -17.50
C GLN A 47 32.27 -12.04 -18.06
N ALA A 48 31.77 -12.05 -19.30
CA ALA A 48 31.03 -10.93 -19.88
C ALA A 48 29.52 -11.20 -19.78
N TRP A 49 28.76 -10.18 -19.40
CA TRP A 49 27.33 -10.27 -19.19
C TRP A 49 26.63 -9.45 -20.27
N HIS A 50 25.82 -10.12 -21.09
CA HIS A 50 25.09 -9.47 -22.18
C HIS A 50 23.59 -9.55 -21.93
N PHE A 51 22.98 -8.39 -21.69
CA PHE A 51 21.54 -8.28 -21.47
C PHE A 51 20.87 -7.63 -22.67
N SER A 52 19.83 -8.27 -23.19
CA SER A 52 18.99 -7.70 -24.24
C SER A 52 17.74 -7.09 -23.64
N LYS A 53 17.64 -5.76 -23.70
CA LYS A 53 16.46 -4.99 -23.26
C LYS A 53 15.15 -5.51 -23.85
N ALA A 54 15.17 -6.00 -25.10
CA ALA A 54 13.98 -6.53 -25.78
C ALA A 54 13.48 -7.86 -25.20
N ARG A 55 14.36 -8.60 -24.51
CA ARG A 55 14.02 -9.86 -23.84
C ARG A 55 13.62 -9.66 -22.38
N MET A 56 13.93 -8.51 -21.77
CA MET A 56 13.53 -8.19 -20.41
C MET A 56 12.04 -7.89 -20.31
N ALA A 57 11.47 -8.11 -19.12
CA ALA A 57 10.15 -7.60 -18.81
C ALA A 57 10.22 -6.09 -18.57
N ARG A 58 9.20 -5.34 -18.98
CA ARG A 58 9.06 -3.89 -18.76
C ARG A 58 7.90 -3.64 -17.81
N VAL A 59 8.17 -2.91 -16.73
CA VAL A 59 7.15 -2.43 -15.79
C VAL A 59 7.14 -0.92 -15.81
N ASP A 60 6.06 -0.32 -16.29
CA ASP A 60 5.83 1.12 -16.22
C ASP A 60 5.29 1.44 -14.81
N THR A 61 6.17 1.95 -13.94
CA THR A 61 5.88 2.17 -12.51
C THR A 61 5.56 3.64 -12.26
N MET A 62 4.56 3.91 -11.41
CA MET A 62 4.30 5.25 -10.87
C MET A 62 4.37 5.22 -9.34
N TYR A 63 5.32 5.96 -8.77
CA TYR A 63 5.37 6.22 -7.34
C TYR A 63 4.56 7.47 -7.05
N ARG A 64 3.47 7.33 -6.30
CA ARG A 64 2.65 8.47 -5.85
C ARG A 64 3.03 8.92 -4.45
N ASN A 65 2.64 10.14 -4.14
CA ASN A 65 3.04 10.83 -2.93
C ASN A 65 1.85 11.57 -2.30
N PRO A 66 1.11 10.92 -1.41
CA PRO A 66 -0.04 11.54 -0.77
C PRO A 66 0.35 12.67 0.20
N ALA A 67 1.58 12.69 0.72
CA ALA A 67 2.08 13.72 1.63
C ALA A 67 2.27 15.10 0.96
N GLY A 68 2.45 15.13 -0.37
CA GLY A 68 2.35 16.35 -1.17
C GLY A 68 3.65 17.10 -1.44
N ASP A 69 4.78 16.68 -0.86
CA ASP A 69 6.09 17.30 -1.03
C ASP A 69 7.10 16.30 -1.60
N ARG A 70 7.95 16.76 -2.53
CA ARG A 70 8.91 15.88 -3.19
C ARG A 70 9.91 15.31 -2.19
N HIS A 71 10.03 13.98 -2.15
CA HIS A 71 10.90 13.27 -1.20
C HIS A 71 11.87 12.36 -1.96
N LEU A 72 13.07 12.16 -1.41
CA LEU A 72 14.01 11.15 -1.87
C LEU A 72 13.78 9.92 -1.00
N ASP A 73 13.66 8.76 -1.60
CA ASP A 73 13.42 7.52 -0.88
C ASP A 73 14.21 6.37 -1.47
N THR A 74 14.15 5.21 -0.84
CA THR A 74 14.77 3.98 -1.33
C THR A 74 13.78 2.84 -1.45
N GLU A 75 13.93 2.08 -2.52
CA GLU A 75 13.20 0.85 -2.75
C GLU A 75 14.16 -0.31 -2.52
N ILE A 76 13.73 -1.30 -1.76
CA ILE A 76 14.42 -2.57 -1.62
C ILE A 76 13.83 -3.54 -2.65
N LEU A 77 14.71 -4.12 -3.47
CA LEU A 77 14.35 -5.14 -4.44
C LEU A 77 14.96 -6.47 -4.03
N LEU A 78 14.09 -7.42 -3.70
CA LEU A 78 14.42 -8.79 -3.43
C LEU A 78 14.25 -9.60 -4.72
N SER A 79 15.18 -10.51 -4.94
CA SER A 79 15.17 -11.42 -6.09
C SER A 79 15.43 -12.84 -5.63
N HIS A 80 14.73 -13.79 -6.24
CA HIS A 80 14.89 -15.21 -5.99
C HIS A 80 14.87 -15.98 -7.31
N ASP A 81 15.94 -16.71 -7.61
CA ASP A 81 16.01 -17.59 -8.77
C ASP A 81 15.56 -19.01 -8.38
N PRO A 82 14.41 -19.49 -8.88
CA PRO A 82 13.89 -20.81 -8.53
C PRO A 82 14.74 -21.96 -9.07
N VAL A 83 15.63 -21.72 -10.05
CA VAL A 83 16.49 -22.77 -10.63
C VAL A 83 17.71 -23.03 -9.77
N THR A 84 18.36 -21.96 -9.30
CA THR A 84 19.59 -22.08 -8.49
C THR A 84 19.34 -22.01 -6.99
N GLY A 85 18.16 -21.54 -6.56
CA GLY A 85 17.82 -21.26 -5.16
C GLY A 85 18.48 -20.00 -4.60
N LEU A 86 19.24 -19.26 -5.43
CA LEU A 86 19.93 -18.05 -4.99
C LEU A 86 18.95 -16.90 -4.81
N SER A 87 19.18 -16.13 -3.74
CA SER A 87 18.44 -14.91 -3.44
C SER A 87 19.39 -13.74 -3.28
N ASN A 88 18.96 -12.55 -3.70
CA ASN A 88 19.72 -11.30 -3.52
C ASN A 88 18.78 -10.17 -3.08
N VAL A 89 19.35 -9.18 -2.40
CA VAL A 89 18.68 -7.94 -1.99
C VAL A 89 19.50 -6.76 -2.49
N VAL A 90 18.86 -5.80 -3.14
CA VAL A 90 19.50 -4.56 -3.58
C VAL A 90 18.62 -3.37 -3.22
N GLU A 91 19.25 -2.27 -2.82
CA GLU A 91 18.56 -1.01 -2.53
C GLU A 91 18.75 -0.02 -3.67
N GLN A 92 17.69 0.67 -4.07
CA GLN A 92 17.72 1.66 -5.15
C GLN A 92 16.99 2.95 -4.78
N GLY A 93 17.71 4.07 -4.88
CA GLY A 93 17.13 5.38 -4.65
C GLY A 93 16.12 5.80 -5.74
N PHE A 94 15.05 6.46 -5.31
CA PHE A 94 14.05 7.09 -6.18
C PHE A 94 13.49 8.35 -5.55
N VAL A 95 12.57 9.03 -6.23
CA VAL A 95 11.90 10.22 -5.66
C VAL A 95 10.39 10.09 -5.75
N PHE A 96 9.70 10.59 -4.74
CA PHE A 96 8.26 10.70 -4.70
C PHE A 96 7.81 12.11 -5.12
N PRO A 97 6.80 12.28 -5.99
CA PRO A 97 6.30 11.29 -6.92
C PRO A 97 7.20 11.16 -8.16
N GLN A 98 7.24 9.98 -8.77
CA GLN A 98 8.03 9.73 -9.98
C GLN A 98 7.41 8.63 -10.85
N PRO A 99 7.28 8.84 -12.17
CA PRO A 99 7.20 7.75 -13.12
C PRO A 99 8.58 7.13 -13.36
N ARG A 100 8.69 5.80 -13.32
CA ARG A 100 9.91 5.04 -13.59
C ARG A 100 9.61 3.83 -14.46
N VAL A 101 10.39 3.66 -15.53
CA VAL A 101 10.34 2.44 -16.35
C VAL A 101 11.37 1.46 -15.81
N LYS A 102 10.92 0.31 -15.31
CA LYS A 102 11.79 -0.74 -14.78
C LYS A 102 11.89 -1.89 -15.77
N TYR A 103 13.08 -2.47 -15.90
CA TYR A 103 13.36 -3.65 -16.69
C TYR A 103 13.84 -4.78 -15.78
N PHE A 104 13.18 -5.94 -15.84
CA PHE A 104 13.51 -7.09 -15.01
C PHE A 104 14.03 -8.27 -15.82
N THR A 105 15.01 -9.00 -15.28
CA THR A 105 15.38 -10.33 -15.80
C THR A 105 14.17 -11.27 -15.69
N PRO A 106 13.72 -11.89 -16.81
CA PRO A 106 12.63 -12.87 -16.79
C PRO A 106 13.00 -14.17 -16.08
N GLY A 107 12.01 -14.90 -15.57
CA GLY A 107 12.21 -16.21 -14.93
C GLY A 107 12.76 -16.17 -13.49
N VAL A 108 13.17 -14.98 -13.03
CA VAL A 108 13.50 -14.70 -11.64
C VAL A 108 12.27 -14.11 -10.95
N SER A 109 12.02 -14.51 -9.71
CA SER A 109 10.97 -13.95 -8.86
C SER A 109 11.45 -12.64 -8.25
N TRP A 110 10.65 -11.59 -8.37
CA TRP A 110 10.96 -10.26 -7.87
C TRP A 110 9.93 -9.79 -6.85
N THR A 111 10.41 -9.23 -5.75
CA THR A 111 9.60 -8.58 -4.72
C THR A 111 10.19 -7.21 -4.44
N GLU A 112 9.34 -6.20 -4.43
CA GLU A 112 9.70 -4.81 -4.19
C GLU A 112 9.14 -4.36 -2.85
N VAL A 113 9.89 -3.56 -2.11
CA VAL A 113 9.51 -3.02 -0.81
C VAL A 113 9.87 -1.55 -0.78
N THR A 114 8.95 -0.71 -0.34
CA THR A 114 9.21 0.71 -0.06
C THR A 114 8.44 1.13 1.16
N ASP A 115 9.01 2.06 1.92
CA ASP A 115 8.26 2.72 2.98
C ASP A 115 7.43 3.86 2.42
N GLU A 116 6.24 4.05 2.99
CA GLU A 116 5.31 5.10 2.58
C GLU A 116 5.15 6.15 3.69
N GLY A 117 5.62 7.36 3.38
CA GLY A 117 5.31 8.56 4.14
C GLY A 117 3.97 9.14 3.70
N VAL A 118 2.93 8.95 4.51
CA VAL A 118 1.61 9.59 4.31
C VAL A 118 1.35 10.74 5.30
N ASN A 119 2.34 11.04 6.14
CA ASN A 119 2.33 12.14 7.10
C ASN A 119 2.93 13.43 6.52
N ALA A 120 2.53 14.58 7.10
CA ALA A 120 3.01 15.89 6.66
C ALA A 120 4.51 16.12 6.91
N ASP A 121 5.11 15.38 7.85
CA ASP A 121 6.53 15.44 8.20
C ASP A 121 7.34 14.28 7.58
N TRP A 122 6.73 13.47 6.72
CA TRP A 122 7.34 12.29 6.10
C TRP A 122 7.79 11.18 7.06
N THR A 123 7.27 11.15 8.29
CA THR A 123 7.46 9.96 9.13
C THR A 123 6.82 8.77 8.43
N TYR A 124 7.62 7.73 8.15
CA TYR A 124 7.15 6.47 7.56
C TYR A 124 6.03 5.90 8.42
N THR A 125 4.90 5.59 7.78
CA THR A 125 3.70 5.11 8.48
C THR A 125 3.41 3.65 8.23
N THR A 126 3.88 3.15 7.10
CA THR A 126 3.65 1.80 6.64
C THR A 126 4.72 1.44 5.63
N THR A 127 4.88 0.15 5.41
CA THR A 127 5.73 -0.43 4.39
C THR A 127 4.82 -1.10 3.38
N GLU A 128 4.94 -0.70 2.11
CA GLU A 128 4.27 -1.37 1.00
C GLU A 128 5.21 -2.40 0.38
N VAL A 129 4.68 -3.60 0.13
CA VAL A 129 5.38 -4.75 -0.39
C VAL A 129 4.64 -5.27 -1.62
N SER A 130 5.35 -5.51 -2.72
CA SER A 130 4.76 -6.16 -3.88
C SER A 130 4.67 -7.66 -3.69
N SER A 131 3.70 -8.28 -4.36
CA SER A 131 3.64 -9.73 -4.50
C SER A 131 4.88 -10.22 -5.24
N ALA A 132 5.41 -11.38 -4.84
CA ALA A 132 6.49 -12.05 -5.56
C ALA A 132 6.05 -12.35 -7.00
N THR A 133 6.71 -11.73 -7.97
CA THR A 133 6.30 -11.77 -9.37
C THR A 133 7.43 -12.29 -10.25
N THR A 134 7.16 -13.40 -10.95
CA THR A 134 8.04 -13.92 -12.00
C THR A 134 7.55 -13.43 -13.36
N TYR A 135 8.29 -12.52 -13.98
CA TYR A 135 7.91 -11.98 -15.28
C TYR A 135 8.33 -12.89 -16.44
N ARG A 136 7.53 -12.88 -17.51
CA ARG A 136 7.88 -13.50 -18.81
C ARG A 136 8.76 -12.59 -19.65
N ALA A 137 9.56 -13.19 -20.54
CA ALA A 137 10.38 -12.44 -21.47
C ALA A 137 9.52 -11.53 -22.37
N GLY A 138 9.90 -10.25 -22.49
CA GLY A 138 9.17 -9.24 -23.26
C GLY A 138 7.81 -8.82 -22.67
N GLN A 139 7.42 -9.33 -21.48
CA GLN A 139 6.19 -8.93 -20.82
C GLN A 139 6.16 -7.42 -20.55
N ARG A 140 4.99 -6.80 -20.70
CA ARG A 140 4.75 -5.40 -20.38
C ARG A 140 3.61 -5.29 -19.39
N THR A 141 3.82 -4.56 -18.30
CA THR A 141 2.80 -4.33 -17.27
C THR A 141 3.00 -2.97 -16.63
N THR A 142 2.06 -2.58 -15.77
CA THR A 142 2.11 -1.36 -14.95
C THR A 142 2.13 -1.73 -13.48
N SER A 143 2.64 -0.83 -12.63
CA SER A 143 2.56 -0.91 -11.17
C SER A 143 2.37 0.52 -10.62
N VAL A 144 1.53 0.69 -9.61
CA VAL A 144 1.30 2.00 -8.99
C VAL A 144 1.43 1.90 -7.48
N TRP A 145 2.41 2.61 -6.93
CA TRP A 145 2.71 2.65 -5.49
C TRP A 145 2.03 3.83 -4.82
N GLY A 146 1.59 3.67 -3.57
CA GLY A 146 1.00 4.75 -2.77
C GLY A 146 -0.30 5.32 -3.33
N SER A 147 -1.09 4.52 -4.06
CA SER A 147 -2.29 5.00 -4.74
C SER A 147 -3.53 5.09 -3.85
N ALA A 148 -4.11 6.30 -3.77
CA ALA A 148 -5.40 6.52 -3.13
C ALA A 148 -6.58 6.06 -4.01
N PRO A 149 -7.75 5.74 -3.42
CA PRO A 149 -8.04 5.72 -1.98
C PRO A 149 -7.45 4.50 -1.27
N PHE A 150 -6.70 4.72 -0.18
CA PHE A 150 -6.21 3.62 0.65
C PHE A 150 -7.36 2.93 1.39
N GLY A 151 -7.27 1.63 1.58
CA GLY A 151 -8.23 0.86 2.38
C GLY A 151 -7.92 -0.62 2.44
N PRO A 152 -8.83 -1.42 3.01
CA PRO A 152 -8.61 -2.85 3.13
C PRO A 152 -8.54 -3.50 1.76
N ARG A 153 -7.53 -4.33 1.55
CA ARG A 153 -7.35 -5.14 0.34
C ARG A 153 -7.04 -6.58 0.71
N LEU A 154 -7.43 -7.51 -0.16
CA LEU A 154 -7.18 -8.95 0.03
C LEU A 154 -6.26 -9.45 -1.10
N PRO A 155 -4.95 -9.15 -1.02
CA PRO A 155 -3.99 -9.55 -2.06
C PRO A 155 -3.84 -11.07 -2.14
N GLN A 156 -3.05 -11.53 -3.12
CA GLN A 156 -2.66 -12.94 -3.22
C GLN A 156 -2.03 -13.41 -1.91
N ALA A 157 -2.35 -14.64 -1.50
CA ALA A 157 -1.79 -15.23 -0.30
C ALA A 157 -0.26 -15.21 -0.34
N LEU A 158 0.36 -14.66 0.71
CA LEU A 158 1.80 -14.76 0.89
C LEU A 158 2.19 -16.21 1.20
N THR A 159 3.46 -16.55 1.04
CA THR A 159 3.97 -17.84 1.52
C THR A 159 4.42 -17.70 2.96
N SER A 160 3.89 -18.54 3.86
CA SER A 160 4.31 -18.58 5.25
C SER A 160 5.75 -19.07 5.35
N GLN A 161 6.60 -18.31 6.05
CA GLN A 161 8.00 -18.66 6.31
C GLN A 161 8.14 -19.88 7.24
N GLN A 162 7.10 -20.19 8.02
CA GLN A 162 7.14 -21.28 9.01
C GLN A 162 6.98 -22.66 8.36
N ASP A 163 6.16 -22.77 7.32
CA ASP A 163 5.76 -24.05 6.74
C ASP A 163 5.74 -24.08 5.19
N GLY A 164 6.10 -22.98 4.54
CA GLY A 164 6.16 -22.88 3.08
C GLY A 164 4.80 -22.95 2.37
N LYS A 165 3.69 -22.90 3.12
CA LYS A 165 2.32 -22.99 2.57
C LYS A 165 1.73 -21.60 2.32
N PRO A 166 0.72 -21.47 1.44
CA PRO A 166 -0.05 -20.23 1.33
C PRO A 166 -0.59 -19.77 2.69
N LEU A 167 -0.55 -18.46 2.91
CA LEU A 167 -1.04 -17.75 4.08
C LEU A 167 -2.05 -16.70 3.60
N PRO A 168 -3.34 -17.08 3.48
CA PRO A 168 -4.40 -16.12 3.15
C PRO A 168 -4.51 -15.04 4.22
N VAL A 169 -4.97 -13.84 3.84
CA VAL A 169 -5.16 -12.74 4.80
C VAL A 169 -6.34 -12.99 5.75
N ALA A 170 -7.29 -13.84 5.37
CA ALA A 170 -8.32 -14.35 6.27
C ALA A 170 -8.64 -15.81 5.94
N TYR A 171 -8.60 -16.69 6.93
CA TYR A 171 -8.84 -18.13 6.75
C TYR A 171 -9.49 -18.76 7.98
N ARG A 172 -10.03 -19.95 7.78
CA ARG A 172 -10.45 -20.86 8.84
C ARG A 172 -9.49 -22.04 8.93
N ASP A 173 -9.17 -22.45 10.15
CA ASP A 173 -8.37 -23.64 10.49
C ASP A 173 -9.07 -24.36 11.65
N GLY A 174 -9.68 -25.52 11.39
CA GLY A 174 -10.59 -26.14 12.35
C GLY A 174 -11.74 -25.21 12.72
N ASP A 175 -11.79 -24.87 14.01
CA ASP A 175 -12.75 -23.97 14.63
C ASP A 175 -12.17 -22.59 14.97
N HIS A 176 -11.02 -22.27 14.38
CA HIS A 176 -10.36 -20.96 14.49
C HIS A 176 -10.53 -20.15 13.21
N LEU A 177 -11.00 -18.93 13.37
CA LEU A 177 -11.14 -17.93 12.32
C LEU A 177 -10.04 -16.88 12.49
N VAL A 178 -9.05 -16.89 11.59
CA VAL A 178 -7.86 -16.06 11.70
C VAL A 178 -7.88 -14.97 10.64
N THR A 179 -7.55 -13.74 11.05
CA THR A 179 -7.50 -12.56 10.18
C THR A 179 -6.19 -11.79 10.37
N ARG A 180 -5.63 -11.32 9.25
CA ARG A 180 -4.45 -10.45 9.13
C ARG A 180 -4.67 -9.49 7.95
N LEU A 181 -5.70 -8.65 8.08
CA LEU A 181 -6.19 -7.78 7.03
C LEU A 181 -5.34 -6.49 6.94
N PRO A 182 -4.71 -6.20 5.79
CA PRO A 182 -4.02 -4.93 5.58
C PRO A 182 -5.05 -3.82 5.36
N LEU A 183 -5.28 -2.97 6.38
CA LEU A 183 -6.42 -2.05 6.38
C LEU A 183 -6.20 -0.75 5.61
N PHE A 184 -4.94 -0.38 5.35
CA PHE A 184 -4.58 0.87 4.67
C PHE A 184 -3.73 0.64 3.43
N ASN A 185 -4.06 -0.42 2.69
CA ASN A 185 -3.36 -0.77 1.48
C ASN A 185 -3.62 0.23 0.35
N SER A 186 -2.67 0.37 -0.58
CA SER A 186 -2.91 1.09 -1.81
C SER A 186 -3.90 0.34 -2.72
N ALA A 187 -4.31 0.99 -3.81
CA ALA A 187 -5.28 0.43 -4.72
C ALA A 187 -4.71 -0.59 -5.72
N ASP A 188 -3.40 -0.84 -5.75
CA ASP A 188 -2.82 -1.88 -6.61
C ASP A 188 -3.10 -3.27 -6.03
N PRO A 189 -3.70 -4.22 -6.79
CA PRO A 189 -3.98 -5.57 -6.30
C PRO A 189 -2.75 -6.44 -6.05
N LEU A 190 -1.59 -6.05 -6.59
CA LEU A 190 -0.34 -6.79 -6.38
C LEU A 190 0.44 -6.27 -5.19
N HIS A 191 0.04 -5.18 -4.57
CA HIS A 191 0.75 -4.61 -3.44
C HIS A 191 -0.02 -4.89 -2.15
N THR A 192 0.73 -5.09 -1.07
CA THR A 192 0.22 -5.24 0.28
C THR A 192 1.01 -4.33 1.21
N THR A 193 0.33 -3.55 2.02
CA THR A 193 0.92 -2.94 3.20
C THR A 193 1.02 -4.01 4.26
N GLU A 194 2.14 -4.12 4.96
CA GLU A 194 2.20 -5.06 6.06
C GLU A 194 1.18 -4.67 7.14
N PRO A 195 0.30 -5.59 7.59
CA PRO A 195 -0.48 -5.37 8.79
C PRO A 195 0.48 -5.18 9.96
N THR A 196 0.15 -4.26 10.87
CA THR A 196 0.97 -3.95 12.04
C THR A 196 1.03 -5.15 13.00
N ILE A 197 1.97 -6.08 12.80
CA ILE A 197 2.12 -7.25 13.67
C ILE A 197 3.53 -7.45 14.21
N ASP A 198 4.50 -6.57 13.91
CA ASP A 198 5.83 -6.68 14.52
C ASP A 198 6.45 -5.34 14.93
N SER A 199 7.07 -5.34 16.12
CA SER A 199 7.46 -4.21 16.97
C SER A 199 8.62 -3.33 16.45
N GLY A 200 8.95 -3.40 15.15
CA GLY A 200 10.23 -2.95 14.62
C GLY A 200 10.32 -1.50 14.10
N SER A 201 9.35 -0.99 13.35
CA SER A 201 9.58 0.32 12.68
C SER A 201 8.35 1.13 12.23
N SER A 202 7.15 0.57 12.16
CA SER A 202 5.93 1.31 11.78
C SER A 202 4.65 0.83 12.50
N ALA A 203 4.73 -0.30 13.22
CA ALA A 203 3.59 -1.05 13.76
C ALA A 203 2.80 -0.41 14.92
N ASN A 204 3.20 0.77 15.41
CA ASN A 204 2.56 1.41 16.58
C ASN A 204 1.68 2.62 16.23
N LEU A 205 1.53 2.95 14.95
CA LEU A 205 0.79 4.14 14.53
C LEU A 205 -0.68 3.85 14.19
N GLU A 206 -1.07 2.58 14.08
CA GLU A 206 -2.44 2.18 13.77
C GLU A 206 -3.19 1.77 15.03
N HIS A 207 -4.42 2.28 15.20
CA HIS A 207 -5.30 1.93 16.31
C HIS A 207 -6.69 1.57 15.81
N GLY A 208 -7.31 0.57 16.42
CA GLY A 208 -8.65 0.15 16.02
C GLY A 208 -9.08 -1.14 16.69
N THR A 209 -9.99 -1.87 16.04
CA THR A 209 -10.54 -3.12 16.55
C THR A 209 -10.88 -4.06 15.42
N THR A 210 -10.95 -5.35 15.73
CA THR A 210 -11.48 -6.40 14.84
C THR A 210 -12.50 -7.21 15.63
N GLU A 211 -13.74 -7.26 15.17
CA GLU A 211 -14.87 -7.85 15.89
C GLU A 211 -15.61 -8.83 14.99
N LEU A 212 -15.97 -9.99 15.54
CA LEU A 212 -16.75 -11.00 14.84
C LEU A 212 -18.15 -11.09 15.43
N PHE A 213 -19.17 -11.08 14.57
CA PHE A 213 -20.57 -11.24 14.96
C PHE A 213 -21.19 -12.44 14.25
N GLN A 214 -22.16 -13.08 14.90
CA GLN A 214 -23.05 -14.06 14.29
C GLN A 214 -24.49 -13.56 14.51
N GLY A 215 -25.13 -13.08 13.44
CA GLY A 215 -26.32 -12.23 13.56
C GLY A 215 -25.97 -10.93 14.31
N ASP A 216 -26.72 -10.64 15.37
CA ASP A 216 -26.50 -9.48 16.25
C ASP A 216 -25.62 -9.79 17.47
N ARG A 217 -25.29 -11.06 17.70
CA ARG A 217 -24.46 -11.49 18.83
C ARG A 217 -22.99 -11.33 18.47
N LYS A 218 -22.26 -10.54 19.27
CA LYS A 218 -20.80 -10.51 19.22
C LYS A 218 -20.26 -11.87 19.66
N VAL A 219 -19.49 -12.51 18.81
CA VAL A 219 -18.79 -13.77 19.10
C VAL A 219 -17.55 -13.45 19.92
N ASP A 220 -16.70 -12.57 19.40
CA ASP A 220 -15.44 -12.19 20.04
C ASP A 220 -14.86 -10.89 19.42
N SER A 221 -13.76 -10.36 19.97
CA SER A 221 -13.04 -9.20 19.45
C SER A 221 -11.56 -9.18 19.80
N SER A 222 -10.79 -8.51 18.95
CA SER A 222 -9.41 -8.09 19.14
C SER A 222 -9.33 -6.56 19.14
N ASP A 223 -8.42 -6.01 19.93
CA ASP A 223 -8.05 -4.59 19.98
C ASP A 223 -6.98 -4.22 18.95
N ILE A 224 -6.64 -5.14 18.03
CA ILE A 224 -5.71 -4.93 16.93
C ILE A 224 -6.50 -4.74 15.62
N PRO A 225 -6.29 -3.63 14.88
CA PRO A 225 -6.93 -3.40 13.59
C PRO A 225 -6.56 -4.48 12.58
N GLY A 226 -7.56 -5.12 11.97
CA GLY A 226 -7.40 -6.16 10.94
C GLY A 226 -6.89 -7.52 11.43
N VAL A 227 -6.44 -7.65 12.69
CA VAL A 227 -5.83 -8.87 13.23
C VAL A 227 -6.69 -9.48 14.33
N ALA A 228 -6.99 -10.77 14.21
CA ALA A 228 -7.68 -11.53 15.24
C ALA A 228 -7.53 -13.05 15.01
N ASP A 229 -7.67 -13.81 16.09
CA ASP A 229 -7.90 -15.25 16.10
C ASP A 229 -9.16 -15.50 16.93
N PHE A 230 -10.22 -15.98 16.28
CA PHE A 230 -11.51 -16.19 16.91
C PHE A 230 -11.83 -17.68 17.00
N THR A 231 -12.17 -18.18 18.19
CA THR A 231 -12.81 -19.49 18.30
C THR A 231 -14.29 -19.38 17.95
N VAL A 232 -14.74 -20.20 17.00
CA VAL A 232 -16.12 -20.18 16.48
C VAL A 232 -16.74 -21.58 16.52
N PRO A 233 -18.08 -21.70 16.60
CA PRO A 233 -18.75 -22.99 16.53
C PRO A 233 -18.41 -23.77 15.25
N ALA A 234 -18.37 -25.10 15.33
CA ALA A 234 -18.10 -25.99 14.21
C ALA A 234 -19.21 -25.94 13.15
N GLU A 235 -20.45 -25.71 13.58
CA GLU A 235 -21.60 -25.66 12.69
C GLU A 235 -21.45 -24.52 11.65
N PRO A 236 -21.83 -24.78 10.39
CA PRO A 236 -21.90 -23.73 9.38
C PRO A 236 -22.78 -22.57 9.84
N GLY A 237 -22.25 -21.34 9.71
CA GLY A 237 -22.93 -20.12 10.10
C GLY A 237 -22.55 -18.94 9.22
N THR A 238 -23.42 -17.93 9.20
CA THR A 238 -23.13 -16.64 8.59
C THR A 238 -22.55 -15.71 9.64
N TYR A 239 -21.36 -15.20 9.36
CA TYR A 239 -20.61 -14.31 10.22
C TYR A 239 -20.50 -12.93 9.59
N ARG A 240 -20.41 -11.91 10.46
CA ARG A 240 -20.13 -10.54 10.09
C ARG A 240 -18.86 -10.08 10.80
N LEU A 241 -17.77 -9.99 10.05
CA LEU A 241 -16.49 -9.44 10.52
C LEU A 241 -16.51 -7.93 10.36
N VAL A 242 -16.21 -7.18 11.41
CA VAL A 242 -16.11 -5.72 11.39
C VAL A 242 -14.72 -5.32 11.85
N THR A 243 -14.05 -4.47 11.09
CA THR A 243 -12.78 -3.90 11.49
C THR A 243 -12.80 -2.39 11.42
N THR A 244 -12.11 -1.76 12.37
CA THR A 244 -11.84 -0.32 12.39
C THR A 244 -10.34 -0.10 12.46
N GLY A 245 -9.86 0.98 11.85
CA GLY A 245 -8.48 1.41 11.93
C GLY A 245 -8.38 2.92 11.83
N THR A 246 -7.41 3.50 12.51
CA THR A 246 -7.02 4.92 12.45
C THR A 246 -5.51 5.00 12.39
N ARG A 247 -4.98 5.98 11.66
CA ARG A 247 -3.54 6.23 11.56
C ARG A 247 -3.26 7.73 11.44
N PRO A 248 -2.12 8.26 11.91
CA PRO A 248 -1.68 9.61 11.61
C PRO A 248 -1.40 9.66 10.10
N SER A 249 -2.26 10.34 9.35
CA SER A 249 -2.14 10.48 7.89
C SER A 249 -2.98 11.64 7.37
N VAL A 250 -2.53 12.29 6.30
CA VAL A 250 -3.34 13.31 5.59
C VAL A 250 -4.44 12.68 4.71
N LEU A 251 -4.23 11.45 4.21
CA LEU A 251 -5.22 10.69 3.42
C LEU A 251 -5.59 9.37 4.11
N SER A 252 -6.87 8.99 4.05
CA SER A 252 -7.35 7.75 4.70
C SER A 252 -6.89 7.62 6.15
N SER A 253 -7.06 8.68 6.96
CA SER A 253 -6.69 8.70 8.39
C SER A 253 -7.52 7.75 9.26
N ALA A 254 -8.59 7.19 8.69
CA ALA A 254 -9.45 6.21 9.31
C ALA A 254 -10.00 5.28 8.22
N VAL A 255 -10.40 4.09 8.65
CA VAL A 255 -11.12 3.09 7.87
C VAL A 255 -12.07 2.33 8.77
N ARG A 256 -13.19 1.91 8.19
CA ARG A 256 -14.08 0.92 8.79
C ARG A 256 -14.61 0.05 7.67
N SER A 257 -14.48 -1.26 7.84
CA SER A 257 -14.96 -2.23 6.86
C SER A 257 -15.69 -3.36 7.56
N ALA A 258 -16.66 -3.93 6.86
CA ALA A 258 -17.40 -5.07 7.31
C ALA A 258 -17.61 -6.06 6.16
N TRP A 259 -17.40 -7.34 6.46
CA TRP A 259 -17.63 -8.46 5.56
C TRP A 259 -18.67 -9.38 6.16
N THR A 260 -19.63 -9.81 5.34
CA THR A 260 -20.58 -10.87 5.67
C THR A 260 -20.28 -12.07 4.79
N PHE A 261 -20.06 -13.23 5.40
CA PHE A 261 -19.67 -14.46 4.72
C PHE A 261 -20.18 -15.68 5.48
N THR A 262 -20.24 -16.82 4.82
CA THR A 262 -20.64 -18.10 5.43
C THR A 262 -19.44 -19.03 5.51
N THR A 263 -19.27 -19.68 6.65
CA THR A 263 -18.22 -20.67 6.87
C THR A 263 -18.67 -21.69 7.93
N GLY A 264 -18.13 -22.90 7.88
CA GLY A 264 -18.27 -23.94 8.89
C GLY A 264 -16.92 -24.61 9.13
N HIS A 265 -16.88 -25.61 10.00
CA HIS A 265 -15.66 -26.36 10.33
C HIS A 265 -14.83 -26.75 9.10
N THR A 266 -13.51 -26.60 9.20
CA THR A 266 -12.55 -27.03 8.18
C THR A 266 -11.56 -28.02 8.79
N GLU A 267 -10.82 -28.74 7.96
CA GLU A 267 -9.77 -29.63 8.46
C GLU A 267 -8.75 -28.85 9.31
N SER A 268 -8.41 -29.39 10.49
CA SER A 268 -7.42 -28.78 11.39
C SER A 268 -6.00 -28.92 10.82
N GLY A 269 -5.21 -27.86 10.92
CA GLY A 269 -3.89 -27.75 10.28
C GLY A 269 -3.94 -27.34 8.80
N VAL A 270 -5.13 -27.05 8.26
CA VAL A 270 -5.33 -26.60 6.87
C VAL A 270 -5.94 -25.21 6.85
N ARG A 271 -5.17 -24.24 6.37
CA ARG A 271 -5.61 -22.84 6.18
C ARG A 271 -6.59 -22.76 5.01
N THR A 272 -7.88 -22.71 5.30
CA THR A 272 -8.94 -22.63 4.30
C THR A 272 -9.36 -21.16 4.10
N PRO A 273 -9.08 -20.53 2.95
CA PRO A 273 -9.36 -19.10 2.76
C PRO A 273 -10.86 -18.79 2.88
N LEU A 274 -11.20 -17.73 3.60
CA LEU A 274 -12.59 -17.28 3.72
C LEU A 274 -13.10 -16.66 2.42
N ASP A 275 -14.39 -16.84 2.15
CA ASP A 275 -15.07 -16.15 1.07
C ASP A 275 -15.36 -14.69 1.44
N LEU A 276 -14.36 -13.81 1.30
CA LEU A 276 -14.49 -12.38 1.52
C LEU A 276 -14.41 -11.63 0.19
N LEU A 277 -15.23 -10.60 0.01
CA LEU A 277 -15.10 -9.69 -1.14
C LEU A 277 -14.01 -8.64 -0.91
N ASP A 278 -13.05 -8.55 -1.83
CA ASP A 278 -12.08 -7.46 -1.99
C ASP A 278 -12.65 -6.39 -2.93
N LEU A 279 -12.50 -5.11 -2.58
CA LEU A 279 -12.95 -3.98 -3.40
C LEU A 279 -11.79 -2.99 -3.63
N GLY A 280 -11.37 -2.87 -4.89
CA GLY A 280 -10.31 -1.95 -5.33
C GLY A 280 -10.86 -0.78 -6.15
N PHE A 281 -10.20 0.37 -6.09
CA PHE A 281 -10.55 1.58 -6.85
C PHE A 281 -9.40 2.01 -7.77
N VAL A 282 -9.68 2.28 -9.03
CA VAL A 282 -8.72 2.94 -9.93
C VAL A 282 -9.30 4.29 -10.34
N LEU A 283 -8.81 5.35 -9.72
CA LEU A 283 -9.21 6.73 -10.01
C LEU A 283 -8.09 7.48 -10.73
N PRO A 284 -8.41 8.37 -11.68
CA PRO A 284 -7.42 9.16 -12.41
C PRO A 284 -6.95 10.35 -11.56
N LEU A 285 -6.18 10.04 -10.53
CA LEU A 285 -5.52 11.00 -9.65
C LEU A 285 -4.13 11.34 -10.17
N ASP A 286 -3.62 12.53 -9.83
CA ASP A 286 -2.25 12.92 -10.15
C ASP A 286 -1.22 12.21 -9.25
N GLY A 287 0.06 12.53 -9.44
CA GLY A 287 1.15 11.95 -8.64
C GLY A 287 1.10 12.28 -7.15
N TYR A 288 0.23 13.20 -6.71
CA TYR A 288 0.01 13.54 -5.31
C TYR A 288 -1.36 13.07 -4.79
N ASP A 289 -1.99 12.13 -5.50
CA ASP A 289 -3.33 11.61 -5.22
C ASP A 289 -4.43 12.69 -5.18
N LYS A 290 -4.30 13.71 -6.03
CA LYS A 290 -5.30 14.79 -6.15
C LYS A 290 -6.17 14.59 -7.36
N ALA A 291 -7.46 14.87 -7.17
CA ALA A 291 -8.43 15.01 -8.26
C ALA A 291 -8.70 16.50 -8.58
N PRO A 292 -9.05 16.86 -9.82
CA PRO A 292 -9.50 18.21 -10.15
C PRO A 292 -10.75 18.60 -9.37
N ALA A 293 -10.70 19.72 -8.65
CA ALA A 293 -11.85 20.22 -7.88
C ALA A 293 -13.03 20.63 -8.79
N GLY A 294 -14.26 20.40 -8.34
CA GLY A 294 -15.48 20.81 -9.05
C GLY A 294 -15.76 20.04 -10.33
N LYS A 295 -14.96 19.01 -10.66
CA LYS A 295 -15.15 18.18 -11.85
C LYS A 295 -15.70 16.81 -11.48
N LYS A 296 -16.41 16.23 -12.45
CA LYS A 296 -16.80 14.82 -12.41
C LYS A 296 -15.55 13.95 -12.57
N LEU A 297 -15.47 12.86 -11.83
CA LEU A 297 -14.33 11.92 -11.89
C LEU A 297 -14.85 10.54 -12.32
N THR A 298 -14.28 9.98 -13.39
CA THR A 298 -14.62 8.63 -13.85
C THR A 298 -13.43 7.72 -13.64
N GLY A 299 -13.67 6.56 -13.07
CA GLY A 299 -12.66 5.52 -12.84
C GLY A 299 -13.30 4.14 -12.85
N THR A 300 -12.62 3.21 -12.19
CA THR A 300 -13.02 1.81 -12.14
C THR A 300 -13.10 1.33 -10.69
N VAL A 301 -14.04 0.43 -10.41
CA VAL A 301 -14.08 -0.39 -9.20
C VAL A 301 -13.93 -1.84 -9.61
N THR A 302 -13.08 -2.58 -8.92
CA THR A 302 -12.99 -4.03 -9.06
C THR A 302 -13.49 -4.69 -7.80
N VAL A 303 -14.28 -5.74 -7.93
CA VAL A 303 -14.75 -6.56 -6.82
C VAL A 303 -14.47 -8.02 -7.13
N ARG A 304 -13.73 -8.68 -6.24
CA ARG A 304 -13.31 -10.07 -6.40
C ARG A 304 -13.45 -10.79 -5.06
N HIS A 305 -13.55 -12.11 -5.10
CA HIS A 305 -13.38 -12.91 -3.90
C HIS A 305 -11.90 -12.94 -3.51
N GLN A 306 -11.61 -13.11 -2.22
CA GLN A 306 -10.27 -13.36 -1.75
C GLN A 306 -9.66 -14.52 -2.56
N PRO A 307 -8.41 -14.39 -3.02
CA PRO A 307 -7.74 -15.45 -3.74
C PRO A 307 -7.81 -16.80 -3.00
N ASP A 308 -7.92 -17.87 -3.78
CA ASP A 308 -7.97 -19.27 -3.32
C ASP A 308 -9.18 -19.64 -2.44
N SER A 309 -10.13 -18.73 -2.22
CA SER A 309 -11.39 -19.05 -1.56
C SER A 309 -12.33 -19.83 -2.48
N ALA A 310 -13.29 -20.55 -1.88
CA ALA A 310 -14.34 -21.26 -2.63
C ALA A 310 -15.39 -20.33 -3.28
N GLY A 311 -15.31 -19.02 -3.00
CA GLY A 311 -16.21 -18.00 -3.52
C GLY A 311 -16.09 -17.85 -5.03
N THR A 312 -17.14 -18.25 -5.75
CA THR A 312 -17.22 -18.13 -7.23
C THR A 312 -18.46 -17.39 -7.71
N SER A 313 -19.31 -16.93 -6.78
CA SER A 313 -20.58 -16.32 -7.10
C SER A 313 -20.41 -14.95 -7.75
N PRO A 314 -21.02 -14.68 -8.91
CA PRO A 314 -20.88 -13.38 -9.54
C PRO A 314 -21.39 -12.24 -8.65
N VAL A 315 -20.63 -11.15 -8.58
CA VAL A 315 -21.05 -9.93 -7.88
C VAL A 315 -22.29 -9.35 -8.57
N ARG A 316 -23.38 -9.11 -7.83
CA ARG A 316 -24.65 -8.65 -8.39
C ARG A 316 -24.87 -7.15 -8.27
N ALA A 317 -24.27 -6.50 -7.29
CA ALA A 317 -24.45 -5.07 -7.07
C ALA A 317 -23.24 -4.42 -6.42
N VAL A 318 -22.87 -3.24 -6.93
CA VAL A 318 -21.84 -2.36 -6.36
C VAL A 318 -22.40 -0.96 -6.21
N ARG A 319 -22.31 -0.39 -5.01
CA ARG A 319 -22.70 0.99 -4.71
C ARG A 319 -21.49 1.76 -4.23
N VAL A 320 -21.37 3.00 -4.70
CA VAL A 320 -20.32 3.92 -4.29
C VAL A 320 -20.97 5.27 -4.02
N ASP A 321 -20.66 5.85 -2.87
CA ASP A 321 -21.07 7.22 -2.54
C ASP A 321 -19.84 8.06 -2.22
N VAL A 322 -19.96 9.36 -2.52
CA VAL A 322 -18.94 10.36 -2.20
C VAL A 322 -19.51 11.41 -1.26
N SER A 323 -18.69 11.82 -0.29
CA SER A 323 -18.91 13.02 0.53
C SER A 323 -17.78 14.01 0.25
N TYR A 324 -18.09 15.31 0.29
CA TYR A 324 -17.12 16.40 0.17
C TYR A 324 -17.05 17.27 1.43
N ASP A 325 -17.66 16.79 2.52
CA ASP A 325 -17.84 17.46 3.80
C ASP A 325 -17.53 16.51 4.98
N ASP A 326 -16.55 15.62 4.77
CA ASP A 326 -16.04 14.65 5.75
C ASP A 326 -17.12 13.69 6.30
N GLY A 327 -17.99 13.22 5.40
CA GLY A 327 -19.01 12.20 5.67
C GLY A 327 -20.34 12.73 6.19
N LYS A 328 -20.54 14.06 6.28
CA LYS A 328 -21.80 14.68 6.74
C LYS A 328 -22.94 14.50 5.75
N SER A 329 -22.66 14.66 4.45
CA SER A 329 -23.63 14.43 3.37
C SER A 329 -23.04 13.52 2.28
N TRP A 330 -23.93 12.75 1.63
CA TRP A 330 -23.55 11.72 0.67
C TRP A 330 -24.22 11.96 -0.67
N ARG A 331 -23.46 11.75 -1.74
CA ARG A 331 -23.93 11.78 -3.12
C ARG A 331 -23.63 10.44 -3.78
N HIS A 332 -24.63 9.90 -4.46
CA HIS A 332 -24.48 8.64 -5.19
C HIS A 332 -23.58 8.83 -6.41
N ALA A 333 -22.58 7.96 -6.55
CA ALA A 333 -21.87 7.79 -7.81
C ALA A 333 -22.65 6.84 -8.73
N THR A 334 -22.54 7.05 -10.04
CA THR A 334 -23.11 6.10 -11.00
C THR A 334 -22.14 4.94 -11.18
N THR A 335 -22.60 3.72 -10.93
CA THR A 335 -21.85 2.49 -11.20
C THR A 335 -22.47 1.74 -12.37
N LYS A 336 -21.65 1.22 -13.27
CA LYS A 336 -22.10 0.38 -14.39
C LYS A 336 -21.18 -0.82 -14.52
N ASP A 337 -21.76 -2.00 -14.46
CA ASP A 337 -21.07 -3.28 -14.66
C ASP A 337 -20.45 -3.32 -16.06
N THR A 338 -19.18 -3.69 -16.12
CA THR A 338 -18.38 -3.83 -17.32
C THR A 338 -17.92 -5.27 -17.54
N GLY A 339 -18.37 -6.20 -16.70
CA GLY A 339 -18.00 -7.61 -16.74
C GLY A 339 -16.78 -7.94 -15.88
N HIS A 340 -16.57 -9.24 -15.64
CA HIS A 340 -15.37 -9.78 -14.96
C HIS A 340 -15.08 -9.14 -13.59
N GLY A 341 -16.13 -8.88 -12.79
CA GLY A 341 -15.96 -8.25 -11.48
C GLY A 341 -15.42 -6.83 -11.56
N THR A 342 -15.77 -6.09 -12.61
CA THR A 342 -15.31 -4.72 -12.86
C THR A 342 -16.50 -3.81 -13.16
N TRP A 343 -16.53 -2.63 -12.55
CA TRP A 343 -17.53 -1.59 -12.77
C TRP A 343 -16.85 -0.29 -13.14
N SER A 344 -17.37 0.39 -14.15
CA SER A 344 -17.10 1.83 -14.31
C SER A 344 -17.82 2.60 -13.19
N VAL A 345 -17.12 3.55 -12.57
CA VAL A 345 -17.65 4.41 -11.52
C VAL A 345 -17.54 5.87 -11.94
N SER A 346 -18.62 6.63 -11.73
CA SER A 346 -18.74 8.02 -12.11
C SER A 346 -19.11 8.86 -10.90
N ILE A 347 -18.10 9.45 -10.28
CA ILE A 347 -18.22 10.27 -9.08
C ILE A 347 -18.72 11.67 -9.48
N PRO A 348 -19.84 12.15 -8.90
CA PRO A 348 -20.46 13.42 -9.29
C PRO A 348 -19.52 14.60 -9.07
N LYS A 349 -19.74 15.71 -9.78
CA LYS A 349 -18.96 16.93 -9.56
C LYS A 349 -19.13 17.44 -8.13
N GLY A 350 -18.03 17.88 -7.52
CA GLY A 350 -18.04 18.46 -6.18
C GLY A 350 -16.62 18.72 -5.68
N GLY A 351 -16.51 18.90 -4.37
CA GLY A 351 -15.24 19.26 -3.73
C GLY A 351 -14.87 20.72 -3.96
N ARG A 352 -14.05 21.23 -3.05
CA ARG A 352 -13.40 22.53 -3.17
C ARG A 352 -11.91 22.33 -3.33
N ARG A 353 -11.25 23.33 -3.88
CA ARG A 353 -9.79 23.40 -3.92
C ARG A 353 -9.21 23.22 -2.51
N GLY A 354 -8.23 22.34 -2.36
CA GLY A 354 -7.61 21.99 -1.08
C GLY A 354 -8.53 21.24 -0.11
N GLY A 355 -9.73 20.83 -0.55
CA GLY A 355 -10.65 20.03 0.24
C GLY A 355 -10.35 18.54 0.14
N PHE A 356 -11.13 17.74 0.86
CA PHE A 356 -11.09 16.29 0.78
C PHE A 356 -12.46 15.73 0.34
N ALA A 357 -12.42 14.53 -0.21
CA ALA A 357 -13.53 13.68 -0.54
C ALA A 357 -13.42 12.39 0.28
N THR A 358 -14.55 11.86 0.72
CA THR A 358 -14.63 10.57 1.42
C THR A 358 -15.44 9.63 0.58
N LEU A 359 -14.96 8.40 0.40
CA LEU A 359 -15.70 7.35 -0.30
C LEU A 359 -16.24 6.33 0.71
N ARG A 360 -17.46 5.86 0.45
CA ARG A 360 -17.98 4.61 1.01
C ARG A 360 -18.43 3.73 -0.14
N ALA A 361 -18.30 2.42 0.05
CA ALA A 361 -18.66 1.46 -0.98
C ALA A 361 -19.29 0.22 -0.35
N SER A 362 -20.12 -0.46 -1.12
CA SER A 362 -20.64 -1.77 -0.75
C SER A 362 -20.76 -2.65 -1.99
N ALA A 363 -20.48 -3.93 -1.83
CA ALA A 363 -20.68 -4.94 -2.84
C ALA A 363 -21.41 -6.14 -2.25
N VAL A 364 -22.20 -6.82 -3.07
CA VAL A 364 -22.84 -8.09 -2.71
C VAL A 364 -22.88 -8.99 -3.93
N ASP A 365 -22.62 -10.27 -3.72
CA ASP A 365 -22.67 -11.30 -4.76
C ASP A 365 -24.04 -11.99 -4.85
N LYS A 366 -24.18 -12.96 -5.75
CA LYS A 366 -25.42 -13.74 -5.88
C LYS A 366 -25.68 -14.69 -4.70
N ALA A 367 -24.66 -15.15 -3.99
CA ALA A 367 -24.78 -16.03 -2.83
C ALA A 367 -25.14 -15.29 -1.52
N GLY A 368 -24.99 -13.97 -1.48
CA GLY A 368 -25.21 -13.15 -0.28
C GLY A 368 -23.93 -12.78 0.47
N THR A 369 -22.75 -13.19 0.00
CA THR A 369 -21.46 -12.68 0.48
C THR A 369 -21.41 -11.19 0.19
N ALA A 370 -21.08 -10.40 1.20
CA ALA A 370 -21.19 -8.96 1.13
C ALA A 370 -19.97 -8.26 1.74
N TYR A 371 -19.66 -7.11 1.18
CA TYR A 371 -18.70 -6.16 1.71
C TYR A 371 -19.37 -4.80 1.87
N SER A 372 -19.08 -4.12 2.97
CA SER A 372 -19.48 -2.73 3.16
C SER A 372 -18.37 -1.95 3.85
N ARG A 373 -18.14 -0.74 3.38
CA ARG A 373 -17.17 0.19 3.94
C ARG A 373 -17.89 1.46 4.38
N PRO A 374 -18.50 1.50 5.57
CA PRO A 374 -19.03 2.74 6.11
C PRO A 374 -17.85 3.68 6.41
N SER A 375 -17.99 4.97 6.15
CA SER A 375 -16.83 5.85 6.16
C SER A 375 -16.46 6.44 7.53
N ARG A 376 -15.14 6.58 7.73
CA ARG A 376 -14.43 7.84 8.05
C ARG A 376 -13.11 7.77 7.26
N GLY A 377 -12.69 8.79 6.51
CA GLY A 377 -11.43 8.78 5.73
C GLY A 377 -11.40 9.85 4.62
N ARG A 378 -10.25 10.43 4.28
CA ARG A 378 -10.14 11.62 3.41
C ARG A 378 -9.32 11.35 2.13
N THR A 379 -9.70 11.93 0.99
CA THR A 379 -9.03 11.87 -0.34
C THR A 379 -8.94 13.29 -0.92
N ALA A 380 -7.78 13.81 -1.33
CA ALA A 380 -7.61 15.25 -1.61
C ALA A 380 -8.20 15.75 -2.96
N CYS A 381 -8.63 17.02 -2.99
CA CYS A 381 -9.09 17.78 -4.16
C CYS A 381 -8.14 18.98 -4.45
N ALA A 382 -7.72 19.16 -5.71
CA ALA A 382 -6.55 19.97 -6.12
C ALA A 382 -6.66 21.52 -6.00
N ASP A 383 -5.57 22.18 -5.57
CA ASP A 383 -4.65 23.13 -6.30
C ASP A 383 -3.79 23.95 -5.29
N ARG A 384 -2.46 23.91 -5.38
CA ARG A 384 -1.52 24.90 -4.80
C ARG A 384 -0.94 25.73 -5.96
N ARG A 385 -1.29 27.02 -6.02
CA ARG A 385 -0.54 28.00 -6.80
C ARG A 385 0.77 28.25 -6.06
N TRP A 386 1.87 28.09 -6.77
CA TRP A 386 3.18 28.56 -6.32
C TRP A 386 3.16 30.10 -6.31
N VAL A 387 3.59 30.71 -5.21
CA VAL A 387 3.93 32.13 -5.16
C VAL A 387 5.33 32.26 -5.73
N PRO A 388 5.61 33.17 -6.69
CA PRO A 388 6.96 33.38 -7.18
C PRO A 388 7.87 33.77 -6.01
N GLY A 389 9.01 33.09 -5.86
CA GLY A 389 10.07 33.55 -4.97
C GLY A 389 10.45 34.99 -5.30
N ARG A 390 9.95 35.93 -4.51
CA ARG A 390 10.57 37.26 -4.37
C ARG A 390 11.58 37.15 -3.23
N SER A 391 12.83 37.38 -3.61
CA SER A 391 13.94 37.76 -2.74
C SER A 391 13.49 38.77 -1.69
N LEU A 392 13.70 38.44 -0.42
CA LEU A 392 13.78 39.39 0.71
C LEU A 392 14.96 38.89 1.55
N ARG A 393 16.17 39.43 1.36
CA ARG A 393 16.76 40.48 2.22
C ARG A 393 16.23 40.46 3.66
N GLY A 394 17.11 40.00 4.56
CA GLY A 394 17.32 40.50 5.93
C GLY A 394 16.12 40.53 6.88
N GLY A 395 16.15 39.68 7.90
CA GLY A 395 15.27 39.81 9.06
C GLY A 395 15.36 38.61 10.00
N VAL A 396 16.17 38.75 11.05
CA VAL A 396 16.31 37.84 12.20
C VAL A 396 14.96 37.52 12.83
N LEU A 397 14.70 36.27 13.22
CA LEU A 397 13.96 35.93 14.44
C LEU A 397 14.29 34.47 14.85
N ALA A 398 14.70 34.33 16.10
CA ALA A 398 15.19 33.13 16.75
C ALA A 398 14.05 32.19 17.21
N GLY A 399 14.33 30.88 17.28
CA GLY A 399 13.51 29.88 17.97
C GLY A 399 14.35 28.65 18.30
N HIS A 400 14.47 28.35 19.60
CA HIS A 400 15.38 27.37 20.21
C HIS A 400 15.18 25.89 19.79
N PRO A 401 16.26 25.07 19.81
CA PRO A 401 16.17 23.62 19.72
C PRO A 401 15.95 22.95 21.10
N PRO A 402 15.29 21.78 21.18
CA PRO A 402 15.31 20.93 22.36
C PRO A 402 16.64 20.18 22.48
N THR A 403 17.23 20.25 23.66
CA THR A 403 18.47 19.56 24.06
C THR A 403 18.22 18.09 24.40
N SER A 404 19.02 17.17 23.86
CA SER A 404 19.25 15.85 24.47
C SER A 404 20.75 15.64 24.71
N ARG A 405 21.14 15.63 26.00
CA ARG A 405 22.37 14.98 26.52
C ARG A 405 22.05 13.48 26.54
N GLY A 406 22.86 12.54 26.07
CA GLY A 406 24.30 12.40 26.25
C GLY A 406 24.55 11.57 27.51
N ASN A 407 24.65 10.25 27.39
CA ASN A 407 25.26 9.39 28.40
C ASN A 407 26.12 8.31 27.72
N LEU A 408 27.42 8.46 27.91
CA LEU A 408 28.49 7.51 27.62
C LEU A 408 28.51 6.46 28.73
N ILE A 409 28.79 5.20 28.38
CA ILE A 409 29.37 4.20 29.29
C ILE A 409 30.56 3.56 28.54
N PRO A 410 31.73 3.41 29.18
CA PRO A 410 32.95 2.93 28.53
C PRO A 410 33.07 1.40 28.60
N GLU A 411 33.68 0.82 27.57
CA GLU A 411 34.23 -0.55 27.61
C GLU A 411 35.66 -0.55 28.17
N PRO A 412 36.12 -1.67 28.76
CA PRO A 412 37.52 -1.86 29.18
C PRO A 412 38.51 -2.00 28.02
#